data_AF-A0A9D0HGX4-F1
#
_entry.id   AF-A0A9D0HGX4-F1
#
_cell.length_a   1.000
_cell.length_b   1.000
_cell.length_c   1.000
_cell.angle_alpha   90.00
_cell.angle_beta   90.00
_cell.angle_gamma   90.00
#
_symmetry.space_group_name_H-M   'P 1'
#
loop_
_entity.id
_entity.type
_entity.pdbx_description
1 polymer ?
#
loop_
_entity_poly.entity_id
_entity_poly.type
_entity_poly.pdbx_seq_one_letter_code
_entity_poly.pdbx_strand_id
1 'polypeptide(L)'
;GVEACVGGSVVCVQQNFATAERCDGVDDNCDGDIDNVVGLGGDCATGLLGVCGVGRYRCGAGALSCVAVGAASAEVCNGLDDDCDGIVDDGVGDLSVCPSAAVGVCAEGAPATAEVCDGRDNDCDGLVDEGCDSMLSGTGLSSACSAAAVPGAVGVRWWWLSLVFGGGLYGRRRRAQSRRARSA
;
A
#
# COMPACT_ATOMS: atom_id res chain seq x y z
N GLY A 1 -36.66 25.76 -35.21
CA GLY A 1 -37.24 25.21 -36.45
C GLY A 1 -37.09 26.20 -37.59
N VAL A 2 -37.28 25.77 -38.83
CA VAL A 2 -37.48 26.68 -39.97
C VAL A 2 -38.95 26.69 -40.35
N GLU A 3 -39.45 27.85 -40.75
CA GLU A 3 -40.78 27.95 -41.31
C GLU A 3 -40.78 27.31 -42.71
N ALA A 4 -41.61 26.28 -42.91
CA ALA A 4 -41.80 25.66 -44.21
C ALA A 4 -43.29 25.60 -44.56
N CYS A 5 -43.61 25.76 -45.84
CA CYS A 5 -44.96 25.56 -46.34
C CYS A 5 -45.21 24.07 -46.60
N VAL A 6 -46.03 23.44 -45.76
CA VAL A 6 -46.50 22.05 -45.93
C VAL A 6 -48.01 22.08 -46.10
N GLY A 7 -48.52 21.67 -47.27
CA GLY A 7 -49.96 21.65 -47.55
C GLY A 7 -50.64 23.02 -47.64
N GLY A 8 -49.89 24.09 -47.93
CA GLY A 8 -50.43 25.45 -48.04
C GLY A 8 -50.57 26.21 -46.71
N SER A 9 -50.06 25.64 -45.62
CA SER A 9 -49.94 26.32 -44.32
C SER A 9 -48.47 26.42 -43.91
N VAL A 10 -48.11 27.52 -43.27
CA VAL A 10 -46.78 27.70 -42.67
C VAL A 10 -46.72 26.83 -41.42
N VAL A 11 -45.87 25.81 -41.46
CA VAL A 11 -45.61 24.89 -40.34
C VAL A 11 -44.15 25.06 -39.93
N CYS A 12 -43.90 25.12 -38.62
CA CYS A 12 -42.54 25.11 -38.11
C CYS A 12 -42.02 23.67 -38.16
N VAL A 13 -41.01 23.42 -39.00
CA VAL A 13 -40.42 22.08 -39.15
C VAL A 13 -39.14 22.04 -38.31
N GLN A 14 -39.06 21.05 -37.40
CA GLN A 14 -37.86 20.79 -36.63
C GLN A 14 -36.74 20.38 -37.61
N GLN A 15 -35.66 21.15 -37.64
CA GLN A 15 -34.48 20.87 -38.50
C GLN A 15 -33.35 20.19 -37.73
N ASN A 16 -33.39 20.21 -36.39
CA ASN A 16 -32.48 19.43 -35.56
C ASN A 16 -33.06 18.02 -35.45
N PHE A 17 -32.35 17.04 -35.99
CA PHE A 17 -32.61 15.65 -35.71
C PHE A 17 -32.10 15.37 -34.29
N ALA A 18 -32.97 14.83 -33.43
CA ALA A 18 -32.61 14.44 -32.07
C ALA A 18 -31.37 13.53 -32.11
N THR A 19 -30.31 13.93 -31.41
CA THR A 19 -29.13 13.11 -31.18
C THR A 19 -29.14 12.55 -29.77
N ALA A 20 -28.26 11.57 -29.49
CA ALA A 20 -28.09 11.13 -28.12
C ALA A 20 -27.50 12.26 -27.27
N GLU A 21 -27.98 12.37 -26.04
CA GLU A 21 -27.57 13.38 -25.07
C GLU A 21 -26.09 13.35 -24.77
N ARG A 22 -25.54 14.54 -24.57
CA ARG A 22 -24.17 14.78 -24.16
C ARG A 22 -24.18 15.68 -22.93
N CYS A 23 -23.05 15.78 -22.25
CA CYS A 23 -22.93 16.69 -21.11
C CYS A 23 -22.42 18.06 -21.59
N ASP A 24 -23.13 18.72 -22.51
CA ASP A 24 -22.70 19.99 -23.12
C ASP A 24 -23.61 21.18 -22.80
N GLY A 25 -24.61 20.97 -21.94
CA GLY A 25 -25.57 21.97 -21.50
C GLY A 25 -26.67 22.24 -22.51
N VAL A 26 -26.83 21.38 -23.52
CA VAL A 26 -27.83 21.49 -24.58
C VAL A 26 -28.73 20.26 -24.55
N ASP A 27 -30.02 20.49 -24.73
CA ASP A 27 -31.00 19.43 -24.99
C ASP A 27 -30.84 18.96 -26.46
N ASP A 28 -29.98 17.96 -26.65
CA ASP A 28 -29.58 17.41 -27.95
C ASP A 28 -30.70 16.58 -28.59
N ASN A 29 -31.55 15.97 -27.76
CA ASN A 29 -32.63 15.10 -28.18
C ASN A 29 -34.00 15.81 -28.27
N CYS A 30 -34.07 17.06 -27.79
CA CYS A 30 -35.25 17.92 -27.72
C CYS A 30 -36.41 17.34 -26.89
N ASP A 31 -36.14 16.58 -25.83
CA ASP A 31 -37.14 15.98 -24.94
C ASP A 31 -37.55 16.89 -23.77
N GLY A 32 -36.86 18.01 -23.59
CA GLY A 32 -37.13 19.03 -22.57
C GLY A 32 -36.26 18.92 -21.32
N ASP A 33 -35.46 17.86 -21.19
CA ASP A 33 -34.44 17.73 -20.15
C ASP A 33 -33.06 18.07 -20.74
N ILE A 34 -32.25 18.83 -20.00
CA ILE A 34 -30.87 19.15 -20.42
C ILE A 34 -29.93 18.11 -19.84
N ASP A 35 -29.03 17.58 -20.68
CA ASP A 35 -27.96 16.65 -20.32
C ASP A 35 -28.49 15.37 -19.62
N ASN A 36 -29.64 14.83 -20.02
CA ASN A 36 -30.21 13.59 -19.43
C ASN A 36 -29.54 12.31 -19.99
N VAL A 37 -28.21 12.32 -20.02
CA VAL A 37 -27.37 11.24 -20.53
C VAL A 37 -27.66 9.91 -19.83
N VAL A 38 -27.74 8.83 -20.60
CA VAL A 38 -27.96 7.48 -20.08
C VAL A 38 -26.88 7.12 -19.06
N GLY A 39 -27.29 6.73 -17.85
CA GLY A 39 -26.39 6.36 -16.76
C GLY A 39 -26.04 7.51 -15.81
N LEU A 40 -26.52 8.74 -16.07
CA LEU A 40 -26.44 9.85 -15.11
C LEU A 40 -27.08 9.44 -13.78
N GLY A 41 -26.37 9.67 -12.67
CA GLY A 41 -26.84 9.25 -11.35
C GLY A 41 -26.68 7.75 -11.06
N GLY A 42 -26.12 6.95 -11.96
CA GLY A 42 -25.73 5.57 -11.66
C GLY A 42 -24.53 5.51 -10.71
N ASP A 43 -24.46 4.45 -9.91
CA ASP A 43 -23.28 4.16 -9.08
C ASP A 43 -22.09 3.76 -9.97
N CYS A 44 -20.89 4.13 -9.56
CA CYS A 44 -19.65 3.85 -10.26
C CYS A 44 -18.49 3.65 -9.28
N ALA A 45 -17.42 3.00 -9.72
CA ALA A 45 -16.18 2.89 -8.96
C ALA A 45 -15.20 3.97 -9.46
N THR A 46 -14.72 4.83 -8.56
CA THR A 46 -13.76 5.91 -8.88
C THR A 46 -12.35 5.38 -9.11
N GLY A 47 -12.05 4.18 -8.58
CA GLY A 47 -10.70 3.61 -8.54
C GLY A 47 -9.85 4.12 -7.38
N LEU A 48 -10.40 4.98 -6.52
CA LEU A 48 -9.77 5.41 -5.27
C LEU A 48 -9.93 4.34 -4.18
N LEU A 49 -9.14 4.45 -3.12
CA LEU A 49 -9.22 3.59 -1.95
C LEU A 49 -10.31 4.08 -0.99
N GLY A 50 -10.62 3.22 0.00
CA GLY A 50 -11.51 3.56 1.11
C GLY A 50 -12.90 4.08 0.73
N VAL A 51 -13.35 5.10 1.47
CA VAL A 51 -14.70 5.69 1.32
C VAL A 51 -14.87 6.41 -0.02
N CYS A 52 -13.75 6.75 -0.66
CA CYS A 52 -13.67 7.51 -1.89
C CYS A 52 -13.80 6.61 -3.13
N GLY A 53 -13.71 5.27 -2.95
CA GLY A 53 -13.83 4.28 -4.02
C GLY A 53 -15.22 4.20 -4.65
N VAL A 54 -16.27 4.56 -3.90
CA VAL A 54 -17.65 4.59 -4.39
C VAL A 54 -18.01 5.98 -4.90
N GLY A 55 -18.50 6.03 -6.13
CA GLY A 55 -18.87 7.25 -6.82
C GLY A 55 -20.25 7.17 -7.48
N ARG A 56 -20.66 8.31 -8.05
CA ARG A 56 -21.85 8.43 -8.89
C ARG A 56 -21.51 9.20 -10.16
N TYR A 57 -22.08 8.77 -11.28
CA TYR A 57 -21.91 9.45 -12.55
C TYR A 57 -22.54 10.84 -12.52
N ARG A 58 -21.74 11.84 -12.86
CA ARG A 58 -22.14 13.25 -13.01
C ARG A 58 -21.62 13.79 -14.32
N CYS A 59 -22.33 14.75 -14.90
CA CYS A 59 -21.80 15.51 -16.03
C CYS A 59 -20.67 16.44 -15.57
N GLY A 60 -19.51 16.33 -16.23
CA GLY A 60 -18.34 17.16 -15.98
C GLY A 60 -17.45 17.24 -17.22
N ALA A 61 -17.02 18.44 -17.59
CA ALA A 61 -16.10 18.67 -18.73
C ALA A 61 -16.55 18.05 -20.08
N GLY A 62 -17.85 18.05 -20.39
CA GLY A 62 -18.35 17.55 -21.68
C GLY A 62 -18.70 16.06 -21.72
N ALA A 63 -18.51 15.32 -20.62
CA ALA A 63 -18.78 13.88 -20.57
C ALA A 63 -19.30 13.43 -19.19
N LEU A 64 -19.80 12.19 -19.12
CA LEU A 64 -20.07 11.54 -17.84
C LEU A 64 -18.75 11.21 -17.15
N SER A 65 -18.57 11.74 -15.95
CA SER A 65 -17.45 11.46 -15.05
C SER A 65 -17.95 10.75 -13.80
N CYS A 66 -17.20 9.74 -13.34
CA CYS A 66 -17.44 9.15 -12.04
C CYS A 66 -16.85 10.06 -10.96
N VAL A 67 -17.66 10.49 -10.00
CA VAL A 67 -17.22 11.37 -8.91
C VAL A 67 -17.52 10.70 -7.58
N ALA A 68 -16.56 10.68 -6.66
CA ALA A 68 -16.73 10.13 -5.32
C ALA A 68 -17.94 10.78 -4.63
N VAL A 69 -18.76 9.95 -3.97
CA VAL A 69 -19.91 10.43 -3.18
C VAL A 69 -19.57 10.48 -1.69
N GLY A 70 -18.57 9.69 -1.27
CA GLY A 70 -17.96 9.83 0.05
C GLY A 70 -17.35 11.23 0.21
N ALA A 71 -17.65 11.89 1.32
CA ALA A 71 -16.96 13.10 1.71
C ALA A 71 -15.69 12.70 2.43
N ALA A 72 -14.56 13.31 2.05
CA ALA A 72 -13.31 13.17 2.79
C ALA A 72 -13.54 13.59 4.25
N SER A 73 -13.16 12.73 5.18
CA SER A 73 -13.14 12.98 6.62
C SER A 73 -11.71 12.85 7.15
N ALA A 74 -11.48 13.28 8.39
CA ALA A 74 -10.21 12.98 9.02
C ALA A 74 -10.04 11.46 9.14
N GLU A 75 -8.83 11.00 8.87
CA GLU A 75 -8.43 9.60 8.99
C GLU A 75 -8.76 9.03 10.38
N VAL A 76 -9.28 7.81 10.38
CA VAL A 76 -9.48 6.98 11.56
C VAL A 76 -8.92 5.61 11.21
N CYS A 77 -8.29 4.93 12.16
CA CYS A 77 -7.71 3.59 11.92
C CYS A 77 -8.81 2.55 11.65
N ASN A 78 -9.30 2.47 10.41
CA ASN A 78 -10.39 1.60 9.97
C ASN A 78 -10.05 0.79 8.71
N GLY A 79 -8.80 0.89 8.22
CA GLY A 79 -8.33 0.22 7.02
C GLY A 79 -8.93 0.78 5.73
N LEU A 80 -9.58 1.93 5.79
CA LEU A 80 -10.07 2.71 4.66
C LEU A 80 -9.27 4.02 4.58
N ASP A 81 -9.06 4.48 3.35
CA ASP A 81 -8.66 5.86 3.06
C ASP A 81 -9.93 6.73 3.22
N ASP A 82 -10.00 7.47 4.32
CA ASP A 82 -11.14 8.30 4.73
C ASP A 82 -11.00 9.74 4.22
N ASP A 83 -9.79 10.23 4.02
CA ASP A 83 -9.47 11.59 3.59
C ASP A 83 -9.23 11.72 2.07
N CYS A 84 -9.24 10.60 1.36
CA CYS A 84 -9.06 10.45 -0.08
C CYS A 84 -7.68 10.86 -0.61
N ASP A 85 -6.63 10.81 0.21
CA ASP A 85 -5.27 11.19 -0.21
C ASP A 85 -4.51 10.07 -0.94
N GLY A 86 -5.05 8.85 -0.93
CA GLY A 86 -4.49 7.65 -1.55
C GLY A 86 -3.61 6.80 -0.62
N ILE A 87 -3.52 7.17 0.66
CA ILE A 87 -2.84 6.43 1.72
C ILE A 87 -3.89 5.99 2.73
N VAL A 88 -3.85 4.73 3.13
CA VAL A 88 -4.79 4.20 4.12
C VAL A 88 -4.26 4.49 5.51
N ASP A 89 -5.10 5.03 6.39
CA ASP A 89 -4.82 5.26 7.80
C ASP A 89 -3.58 6.17 8.05
N ASP A 90 -3.34 7.22 7.24
CA ASP A 90 -2.30 8.24 7.54
C ASP A 90 -2.85 9.32 8.50
N GLY A 91 -2.01 10.16 9.10
CA GLY A 91 -2.46 11.37 9.82
C GLY A 91 -3.28 11.15 11.11
N VAL A 92 -3.69 9.93 11.41
CA VAL A 92 -4.05 9.42 12.73
C VAL A 92 -2.82 9.59 13.64
N GLY A 93 -2.96 10.33 14.74
CA GLY A 93 -1.83 10.82 15.55
C GLY A 93 -0.72 9.80 15.84
N ASP A 94 0.54 10.28 15.88
CA ASP A 94 1.77 9.52 16.14
C ASP A 94 1.73 8.06 15.64
N LEU A 95 1.71 7.89 14.30
CA LEU A 95 2.10 6.79 13.38
C LEU A 95 2.63 5.44 13.95
N SER A 96 2.15 5.01 15.11
CA SER A 96 2.52 3.82 15.85
C SER A 96 1.28 3.11 16.40
N VAL A 97 0.10 3.75 16.32
CA VAL A 97 -1.16 3.24 16.88
C VAL A 97 -2.27 3.29 15.82
N CYS A 98 -1.96 2.89 14.58
CA CYS A 98 -2.96 2.18 13.81
C CYS A 98 -2.69 0.70 13.93
N PRO A 99 -3.49 0.00 14.74
CA PRO A 99 -3.22 -1.39 15.01
C PRO A 99 -3.48 -2.32 13.81
N SER A 100 -3.89 -1.75 12.66
CA SER A 100 -3.96 -2.41 11.36
C SER A 100 -2.56 -2.67 10.73
N ALA A 101 -1.50 -1.96 11.15
CA ALA A 101 -0.14 -2.18 10.64
C ALA A 101 0.74 -3.08 11.53
N ALA A 102 0.30 -3.39 12.75
CA ALA A 102 0.98 -4.32 13.64
C ALA A 102 0.44 -5.75 13.43
N VAL A 103 1.34 -6.70 13.13
CA VAL A 103 1.01 -8.13 13.15
C VAL A 103 0.73 -8.52 14.61
N GLY A 104 -0.51 -8.40 15.08
CA GLY A 104 -0.85 -8.51 16.51
C GLY A 104 -2.35 -8.43 16.80
N VAL A 105 -2.74 -8.65 18.06
CA VAL A 105 -4.15 -8.77 18.53
C VAL A 105 -4.94 -7.47 18.40
N CYS A 106 -4.29 -6.39 18.01
CA CYS A 106 -4.85 -5.05 17.98
C CYS A 106 -5.80 -4.74 16.80
N ALA A 107 -6.09 -5.68 15.89
CA ALA A 107 -7.08 -5.45 14.84
C ALA A 107 -8.46 -5.03 15.43
N GLU A 108 -9.13 -4.09 14.76
CA GLU A 108 -10.24 -3.29 15.29
C GLU A 108 -11.33 -4.07 16.04
N GLY A 109 -11.69 -3.55 17.22
CA GLY A 109 -12.81 -4.02 18.05
C GLY A 109 -12.42 -4.90 19.24
N ALA A 110 -11.16 -5.32 19.35
CA ALA A 110 -10.65 -5.97 20.54
C ALA A 110 -10.37 -4.91 21.63
N PRO A 111 -10.89 -5.07 22.86
CA PRO A 111 -10.46 -4.21 23.97
C PRO A 111 -8.97 -4.44 24.22
N ALA A 112 -8.18 -3.37 24.25
CA ALA A 112 -6.79 -3.43 24.71
C ALA A 112 -6.77 -4.10 26.09
N THR A 113 -6.06 -5.22 26.18
CA THR A 113 -5.91 -5.99 27.42
C THR A 113 -4.49 -5.86 27.92
N ALA A 114 -4.28 -5.95 29.24
CA ALA A 114 -2.94 -5.92 29.81
C ALA A 114 -2.01 -6.93 29.11
N GLU A 115 -0.74 -6.54 28.96
CA GLU A 115 0.23 -7.28 28.18
C GLU A 115 0.35 -8.76 28.54
N VAL A 116 0.39 -9.58 27.49
CA VAL A 116 0.62 -11.02 27.54
C VAL A 116 1.84 -11.32 26.69
N CYS A 117 2.78 -12.10 27.24
CA CYS A 117 4.05 -12.37 26.57
C CYS A 117 3.91 -13.43 25.46
N ASP A 118 3.24 -13.09 24.37
CA ASP A 118 2.98 -13.98 23.24
C ASP A 118 3.60 -13.49 21.92
N GLY A 119 4.48 -12.48 21.99
CA GLY A 119 5.13 -11.87 20.83
C GLY A 119 4.19 -10.98 20.03
N ARG A 120 3.10 -10.53 20.66
CA ARG A 120 2.12 -9.60 20.10
C ARG A 120 1.94 -8.46 21.09
N ASP A 121 1.77 -7.27 20.53
CA ASP A 121 1.29 -6.10 21.27
C ASP A 121 -0.21 -6.33 21.57
N ASN A 122 -0.55 -6.50 22.85
CA ASN A 122 -1.92 -6.80 23.32
C ASN A 122 -2.60 -5.58 23.96
N ASP A 123 -1.82 -4.58 24.39
CA ASP A 123 -2.33 -3.32 24.93
C ASP A 123 -2.22 -2.13 23.95
N CYS A 124 -1.59 -2.36 22.80
CA CYS A 124 -1.50 -1.50 21.63
C CYS A 124 -0.72 -0.20 21.91
N ASP A 125 0.27 -0.23 22.79
CA ASP A 125 1.12 0.92 23.12
C ASP A 125 2.31 1.12 22.15
N GLY A 126 2.49 0.20 21.19
CA GLY A 126 3.54 0.24 20.16
C GLY A 126 4.85 -0.42 20.58
N LEU A 127 4.93 -0.96 21.79
CA LEU A 127 5.96 -1.89 22.21
C LEU A 127 5.41 -3.32 22.12
N VAL A 128 6.30 -4.31 22.13
CA VAL A 128 5.90 -5.73 22.11
C VAL A 128 6.41 -6.36 23.39
N ASP A 129 5.49 -6.96 24.15
CA ASP A 129 5.76 -7.70 25.38
C ASP A 129 6.42 -6.82 26.48
N GLU A 130 6.00 -5.57 26.66
CA GLU A 130 6.47 -4.70 27.74
C GLU A 130 5.83 -5.05 29.10
N GLY A 131 6.57 -4.84 30.19
CA GLY A 131 6.09 -5.25 31.53
C GLY A 131 6.07 -6.77 31.78
N CYS A 132 6.46 -7.59 30.80
CA CYS A 132 6.68 -9.03 30.91
C CYS A 132 7.84 -9.47 31.82
N ASP A 133 8.52 -8.51 32.48
CA ASP A 133 9.62 -8.74 33.43
C ASP A 133 9.21 -9.59 34.65
N SER A 134 7.91 -9.71 34.92
CA SER A 134 7.38 -10.42 36.10
C SER A 134 7.15 -11.93 35.89
N MET A 135 7.35 -12.46 34.68
CA MET A 135 7.29 -13.90 34.38
C MET A 135 8.68 -14.58 34.35
N LEU A 136 9.74 -13.87 34.78
CA LEU A 136 11.07 -14.42 35.07
C LEU A 136 11.14 -15.06 36.46
N SER A 137 10.15 -15.88 36.80
CA SER A 137 10.24 -16.84 37.89
C SER A 137 9.41 -18.06 37.56
N GLY A 138 9.94 -18.93 36.70
CA GLY A 138 9.28 -20.21 36.43
C GLY A 138 10.09 -21.13 35.54
N THR A 139 10.12 -20.87 34.24
CA THR A 139 10.81 -21.72 33.27
C THR A 139 11.23 -20.87 32.08
N GLY A 140 12.52 -20.56 32.02
CA GLY A 140 13.11 -19.75 30.95
C GLY A 140 13.13 -20.48 29.61
N LEU A 141 12.11 -20.21 28.79
CA LEU A 141 12.19 -20.26 27.33
C LEU A 141 11.28 -19.17 26.76
N SER A 142 11.79 -17.95 26.71
CA SER A 142 11.35 -16.95 25.74
C SER A 142 11.85 -17.37 24.36
N SER A 143 10.91 -17.72 23.47
CA SER A 143 11.07 -17.56 22.02
C SER A 143 11.10 -16.05 21.72
N ALA A 144 11.84 -15.46 20.78
CA ALA A 144 12.66 -16.00 19.71
C ALA A 144 13.63 -14.91 19.15
N CYS A 145 14.62 -15.34 18.36
CA CYS A 145 15.52 -14.57 17.47
C CYS A 145 16.48 -13.56 18.13
N SER A 146 17.79 -13.80 18.27
CA SER A 146 18.73 -14.22 17.22
C SER A 146 20.03 -14.79 17.80
N ALA A 147 20.33 -16.04 17.47
CA ALA A 147 21.65 -16.59 17.11
C ALA A 147 21.57 -18.11 17.28
N ALA A 148 21.49 -18.84 16.18
CA ALA A 148 21.68 -20.28 16.16
C ALA A 148 23.12 -20.60 16.59
N ALA A 149 23.36 -20.67 17.90
CA ALA A 149 24.50 -21.34 18.48
C ALA A 149 24.12 -22.81 18.66
N VAL A 150 24.38 -23.63 17.64
CA VAL A 150 24.39 -25.09 17.77
C VAL A 150 25.44 -25.50 18.82
N PRO A 151 25.08 -26.10 19.97
CA PRO A 151 26.06 -26.66 20.88
C PRO A 151 26.29 -28.12 20.46
N GLY A 152 27.17 -28.30 19.48
CA GLY A 152 27.39 -29.62 18.88
C GLY A 152 28.67 -29.72 18.05
N ALA A 153 29.76 -29.09 18.48
CA ALA A 153 31.08 -29.29 17.87
C ALA A 153 32.20 -29.20 18.91
N VAL A 154 32.12 -30.02 19.96
CA VAL A 154 33.33 -30.40 20.71
C VAL A 154 34.04 -31.50 19.94
N GLY A 155 35.28 -31.26 19.53
CA GLY A 155 36.18 -32.35 19.15
C GLY A 155 36.90 -32.17 17.82
N VAL A 156 37.72 -31.13 17.71
CA VAL A 156 38.88 -31.20 16.81
C VAL A 156 39.85 -32.22 17.42
N ARG A 157 39.74 -33.49 17.02
CA ARG A 157 40.79 -34.50 17.23
C ARG A 157 41.01 -35.28 15.94
N TRP A 158 41.61 -34.61 14.97
CA TRP A 158 42.24 -35.28 13.83
C TRP A 158 43.60 -35.81 14.28
N TRP A 159 43.62 -37.05 14.78
CA TRP A 159 44.84 -37.84 14.90
C TRP A 159 44.67 -39.12 14.07
N TRP A 160 45.53 -39.24 13.04
CA TRP A 160 45.99 -40.44 12.35
C TRP A 160 45.03 -41.19 11.42
N LEU A 161 45.20 -41.00 10.10
CA LEU A 161 45.75 -42.01 9.19
C LEU A 161 45.62 -41.51 7.73
N SER A 162 46.72 -41.02 7.15
CA SER A 162 47.17 -41.42 5.81
C SER A 162 48.52 -40.79 5.51
N LEU A 163 49.47 -41.69 5.48
CA LEU A 163 50.83 -41.59 4.99
C LEU A 163 50.89 -41.10 3.52
N VAL A 164 51.97 -40.35 3.26
CA VAL A 164 52.72 -40.20 1.99
C VAL A 164 52.36 -39.04 1.07
N PHE A 165 53.45 -38.44 0.57
CA PHE A 165 53.63 -37.37 -0.41
C PHE A 165 53.51 -35.95 0.17
N GLY A 166 54.56 -35.14 0.25
CA GLY A 166 55.92 -35.21 -0.28
C GLY A 166 56.38 -33.76 -0.52
N GLY A 167 57.50 -33.38 0.06
CA GLY A 167 58.36 -32.30 -0.43
C GLY A 167 57.87 -30.85 -0.23
N GLY A 168 58.12 -30.29 0.94
CA GLY A 168 58.32 -28.85 1.08
C GLY A 168 59.74 -28.46 0.63
N LEU A 169 59.85 -27.62 -0.40
CA LEU A 169 61.06 -26.83 -0.65
C LEU A 169 60.68 -25.35 -0.64
N TYR A 170 61.06 -24.72 0.47
CA TYR A 170 61.67 -23.40 0.59
C TYR A 170 61.09 -22.23 -0.22
N GLY A 171 60.57 -21.26 0.54
CA GLY A 171 60.32 -19.92 0.05
C GLY A 171 61.59 -19.10 -0.18
N ARG A 172 61.43 -18.02 -0.97
CA ARG A 172 62.01 -16.68 -0.75
C ARG A 172 61.48 -15.73 -1.82
N ARG A 173 60.52 -14.87 -1.44
CA ARG A 173 60.20 -13.64 -2.18
C ARG A 173 61.30 -12.61 -1.92
N ARG A 174 62.14 -12.31 -2.91
CA ARG A 174 62.84 -11.01 -3.05
C ARG A 174 63.05 -10.73 -4.54
N ARG A 175 62.28 -9.81 -5.10
CA ARG A 175 62.70 -9.03 -6.29
C ARG A 175 62.83 -7.59 -5.84
N ALA A 176 64.06 -7.23 -5.45
CA ALA A 176 64.46 -5.84 -5.29
C ALA A 176 64.75 -5.27 -6.68
N GLN A 177 64.16 -4.11 -6.94
CA GLN A 177 64.26 -3.38 -8.18
C GLN A 177 65.68 -2.88 -8.44
N SER A 178 66.08 -3.00 -9.69
CA SER A 178 67.28 -2.44 -10.29
C SER A 178 67.27 -0.91 -10.25
N ARG A 179 68.29 -0.29 -9.67
CA ARG A 179 68.75 1.04 -10.09
C ARG A 179 70.27 1.05 -10.22
N ARG A 180 70.71 1.23 -11.46
CA ARG A 180 72.04 1.64 -11.89
C ARG A 180 72.23 3.15 -11.62
N ALA A 181 73.37 3.54 -11.08
CA ALA A 181 74.14 4.76 -11.39
C ALA A 181 75.41 4.71 -10.51
N ARG A 182 76.60 4.35 -11.01
CA ARG A 182 77.60 5.11 -11.77
C ARG A 182 78.21 6.33 -11.03
N SER A 183 79.54 6.26 -10.92
CA SER A 183 80.53 7.35 -10.97
C SER A 183 80.82 8.14 -9.68
N ALA A 184 81.94 7.83 -9.03
CA ALA A 184 83.19 8.61 -9.06
C ALA A 184 84.29 7.83 -8.32
#